data_AF-A0A7C2AK46-F1
#
_entry.id   AF-A0A7C2AK46-F1
#
_cell.length_a   1.000
_cell.length_b   1.000
_cell.length_c   1.000
_cell.angle_alpha   90.00
_cell.angle_beta   90.00
_cell.angle_gamma   90.00
#
_symmetry.space_group_name_H-M   'P 1'
#
loop_
_entity.id
_entity.type
_entity.pdbx_description
1 polymer ?
#
loop_
_entity_poly.entity_id
_entity_poly.type
_entity_poly.pdbx_seq_one_letter_code
_entity_poly.pdbx_strand_id
1 'polypeptide(L)'
;SSNSNRLRELGRRRGVRSFLIDAAGEVDPAWLEGVRRVGVTAGASAPEALVREVLDRLRELGVRGVREMDGEEESVVFSLPAELRIEPD
;
A
#
# COMPACT_ATOMS: atom_id res chain seq x y z
N SER A 1 -7.44 -9.69 0.08
CA SER A 1 -8.37 -9.31 1.16
C SER A 1 -9.61 -8.59 0.59
N SER A 2 -10.76 -8.55 1.30
CA SER A 2 -11.95 -7.79 0.84
C SER A 2 -11.67 -6.28 0.80
N ASN A 3 -10.97 -5.74 1.81
CA ASN A 3 -10.65 -4.31 1.87
C ASN A 3 -9.76 -3.85 0.69
N SER A 4 -8.69 -4.58 0.37
CA SER A 4 -7.82 -4.22 -0.76
C SER A 4 -8.56 -4.22 -2.10
N ASN A 5 -9.53 -5.13 -2.29
CA ASN A 5 -10.37 -5.12 -3.48
C ASN A 5 -11.30 -3.89 -3.53
N ARG A 6 -11.84 -3.44 -2.39
CA ARG A 6 -12.66 -2.22 -2.32
C ARG A 6 -11.84 -0.98 -2.68
N LEU A 7 -10.59 -0.89 -2.23
CA LEU A 7 -9.68 0.20 -2.59
C LEU A 7 -9.42 0.24 -4.11
N ARG A 8 -9.11 -0.91 -4.73
CA ARG A 8 -8.95 -1.01 -6.19
C ARG A 8 -10.21 -0.58 -6.93
N GLU A 9 -11.37 -1.11 -6.52
CA GLU A 9 -12.65 -0.80 -7.14
C GLU A 9 -13.00 0.69 -7.03
N LEU A 10 -12.73 1.31 -5.89
CA LEU A 10 -12.93 2.75 -5.69
C LEU A 10 -12.08 3.57 -6.69
N GLY A 11 -10.80 3.23 -6.86
CA GLY A 11 -9.95 3.89 -7.84
C GLY A 11 -10.48 3.75 -9.27
N ARG A 12 -10.93 2.55 -9.66
CA ARG A 12 -11.56 2.31 -10.97
C ARG A 12 -12.84 3.14 -11.16
N ARG A 13 -13.70 3.21 -10.14
CA ARG A 13 -14.94 4.03 -10.17
C ARG A 13 -14.66 5.52 -10.31
N ARG A 14 -13.49 5.99 -9.85
CA ARG A 14 -13.02 7.37 -10.02
C ARG A 14 -12.35 7.61 -11.38
N GLY A 15 -12.33 6.62 -12.28
CA GLY A 15 -11.73 6.72 -13.60
C GLY A 15 -10.20 6.54 -13.61
N VAL A 16 -9.61 6.06 -12.51
CA VAL A 16 -8.16 5.85 -12.41
C VAL A 16 -7.83 4.37 -12.63
N ARG A 17 -6.86 4.09 -13.51
CA ARG A 17 -6.32 2.74 -13.66
C ARG A 17 -5.78 2.27 -12.31
N SER A 18 -6.35 1.18 -11.79
CA SER A 18 -6.06 0.70 -10.44
C SER A 18 -5.80 -0.80 -10.49
N PHE A 19 -4.65 -1.20 -9.93
CA PHE A 19 -4.15 -2.57 -9.91
C PHE A 19 -4.08 -3.05 -8.47
N LEU A 20 -4.31 -4.35 -8.27
CA LEU A 20 -4.08 -5.02 -6.99
C LEU A 20 -2.98 -6.04 -7.26
N ILE A 21 -1.89 -5.94 -6.50
CA ILE A 21 -0.70 -6.78 -6.58
C ILE A 21 -0.41 -7.33 -5.19
N ASP A 22 0.19 -8.52 -5.11
CA ASP A 22 0.61 -9.12 -3.84
C ASP A 22 2.09 -8.81 -3.53
N ALA A 23 2.92 -8.60 -4.56
CA ALA A 23 4.33 -8.28 -4.42
C ALA A 23 4.83 -7.22 -5.42
N ALA A 24 5.97 -6.58 -5.09
CA ALA A 24 6.58 -5.55 -5.93
C ALA A 24 6.96 -6.06 -7.34
N GLY A 25 7.32 -7.34 -7.48
CA GLY A 25 7.66 -7.94 -8.77
C GLY A 25 6.51 -7.98 -9.79
N GLU A 26 5.27 -7.80 -9.35
CA GLU A 26 4.09 -7.74 -10.23
C GLU A 26 3.84 -6.36 -10.84
N VAL A 27 4.62 -5.33 -10.45
CA VAL A 27 4.55 -4.01 -11.06
C VAL A 27 5.03 -4.10 -12.51
N ASP A 28 4.09 -4.05 -13.44
CA ASP A 28 4.36 -4.04 -14.88
C ASP A 28 4.80 -2.61 -15.31
N PRO A 29 5.99 -2.45 -15.91
CA PRO A 29 6.46 -1.17 -16.43
C PRO A 29 5.48 -0.50 -17.39
N ALA A 30 4.71 -1.27 -18.17
CA ALA A 30 3.73 -0.74 -19.12
C ALA A 30 2.61 0.07 -18.42
N TRP A 31 2.36 -0.14 -17.12
CA TRP A 31 1.40 0.65 -16.37
C TRP A 31 1.83 2.11 -16.22
N LEU A 32 3.13 2.38 -16.31
CA LEU A 32 3.74 3.70 -16.09
C LEU A 32 3.88 4.51 -17.38
N GLU A 33 3.66 3.90 -18.54
CA GLU A 33 3.73 4.59 -19.83
C GLU A 33 2.73 5.76 -19.90
N GLY A 34 3.25 6.96 -20.20
CA GLY A 34 2.45 8.20 -20.25
C GLY A 34 1.93 8.69 -18.89
N VAL A 35 2.29 8.05 -17.77
CA VAL A 35 1.83 8.42 -16.44
C VAL A 35 2.77 9.44 -15.80
N ARG A 36 2.20 10.54 -15.31
CA ARG A 36 2.95 11.57 -14.58
C ARG A 36 2.96 11.37 -13.07
N ARG A 37 1.98 10.65 -12.52
CA ARG A 37 1.78 10.46 -11.07
C ARG A 37 1.20 9.08 -10.81
N VAL A 38 1.76 8.38 -9.84
CA VAL A 38 1.30 7.07 -9.36
C VAL A 38 0.88 7.23 -7.90
N GLY A 39 -0.29 6.69 -7.54
CA GLY A 39 -0.71 6.55 -6.16
C GLY A 39 -0.44 5.13 -5.67
N VAL A 40 0.09 5.00 -4.46
CA VAL A 40 0.29 3.70 -3.80
C VAL A 40 -0.51 3.71 -2.50
N THR A 41 -1.23 2.62 -2.25
CA THR A 41 -1.98 2.41 -1.00
C THR A 41 -1.92 0.93 -0.66
N ALA A 42 -2.15 0.61 0.61
CA ALA A 42 -2.19 -0.75 1.09
C ALA A 42 -3.55 -1.05 1.73
N GLY A 43 -3.97 -2.31 1.72
CA GLY A 43 -5.08 -2.73 2.57
C GLY A 43 -4.59 -2.90 4.01
N ALA A 44 -5.51 -2.79 4.99
CA ALA A 44 -5.21 -2.88 6.42
C ALA A 44 -4.41 -4.11 6.89
N SER A 45 -4.36 -5.19 6.10
CA SER A 45 -3.63 -6.42 6.43
C SER A 45 -2.26 -6.53 5.77
N ALA A 46 -1.85 -5.55 4.96
CA ALA A 46 -0.59 -5.61 4.23
C ALA A 46 0.55 -5.04 5.10
N PRO A 47 1.65 -5.79 5.29
CA PRO A 47 2.83 -5.29 6.00
C PRO A 47 3.42 -4.05 5.35
N GLU A 48 3.94 -3.13 6.17
CA GLU A 48 4.60 -1.91 5.68
C GLU A 48 5.82 -2.22 4.79
N ALA A 49 6.51 -3.34 5.05
CA ALA A 49 7.63 -3.79 4.23
C ALA A 49 7.24 -3.95 2.75
N LEU A 50 6.06 -4.51 2.45
CA LEU A 50 5.60 -4.68 1.07
C LEU A 50 5.35 -3.34 0.37
N VAL A 51 4.86 -2.35 1.11
CA VAL A 51 4.67 -0.99 0.57
C VAL A 51 6.03 -0.39 0.20
N ARG A 52 7.03 -0.53 1.07
CA ARG A 52 8.39 -0.04 0.81
C ARG A 52 9.01 -0.71 -0.41
N GLU A 53 8.88 -2.03 -0.54
CA GLU A 53 9.35 -2.78 -1.72
C GLU A 53 8.70 -2.30 -3.03
N VAL A 54 7.39 -2.01 -3.02
CA VAL A 54 6.70 -1.43 -4.17
C VAL A 54 7.23 -0.04 -4.51
N LEU A 55 7.48 0.81 -3.50
CA LEU A 55 8.06 2.13 -3.71
C LEU A 55 9.47 2.04 -4.31
N ASP A 56 10.29 1.10 -3.84
CA ASP A 56 11.63 0.86 -4.40
C ASP A 56 11.57 0.38 -5.84
N ARG A 57 10.66 -0.55 -6.14
CA ARG A 57 10.42 -0.99 -7.51
C ARG A 57 10.00 0.17 -8.43
N LEU A 58 9.14 1.05 -7.95
CA LEU A 58 8.74 2.24 -8.72
C LEU A 58 9.91 3.20 -8.95
N ARG A 59 10.85 3.33 -7.99
CA ARG A 59 12.08 4.11 -8.16
C ARG A 59 12.98 3.53 -9.25
N GLU A 60 13.17 2.21 -9.27
CA GLU A 60 13.90 1.52 -10.33
C GLU A 60 13.30 1.78 -11.72
N LEU A 61 11.97 1.93 -11.78
CA LEU A 61 11.22 2.24 -12.99
C LEU A 61 11.18 3.75 -13.34
N GLY A 62 11.93 4.58 -12.62
CA GLY A 62 12.14 5.99 -12.94
C GLY A 62 11.29 6.98 -12.13
N VAL A 63 10.56 6.53 -11.10
CA VAL A 63 9.90 7.44 -10.16
C VAL A 63 10.95 8.12 -9.27
N ARG A 64 11.04 9.45 -9.36
CA ARG A 64 12.10 10.23 -8.69
C ARG A 64 11.70 10.82 -7.34
N GLY A 65 10.41 10.85 -7.02
CA GLY A 65 9.90 11.49 -5.81
C GLY A 65 8.75 10.72 -5.22
N VAL A 66 8.81 10.50 -3.91
CA VAL A 66 7.72 9.93 -3.11
C VAL A 66 7.33 10.99 -2.10
N ARG A 67 6.03 11.29 -2.04
CA ARG A 67 5.45 12.17 -1.02
C ARG A 67 4.34 11.37 -0.34
N GLU A 68 4.34 11.40 0.98
CA GLU A 68 3.20 10.94 1.76
C GLU A 68 2.10 12.00 1.69
N MET A 69 0.87 11.55 1.45
CA MET A 69 -0.28 12.44 1.40
C MET A 69 -0.89 12.56 2.79
N ASP A 70 -1.38 13.75 3.11
CA ASP A 70 -2.10 13.98 4.37
C ASP A 70 -3.30 13.04 4.46
N GLY A 71 -3.50 12.45 5.64
CA GLY A 71 -4.59 11.55 5.97
C GLY A 71 -5.18 11.87 7.34
N GLU A 72 -6.26 11.18 7.69
CA GLU A 72 -6.83 11.24 9.04
C GLU A 72 -5.89 10.51 10.01
N GLU A 73 -5.64 11.10 11.18
CA GLU A 73 -4.80 10.48 12.21
C GLU A 73 -5.55 9.31 12.87
N GLU A 74 -4.96 8.12 12.86
CA GLU A 74 -5.53 6.92 13.49
C GLU A 74 -4.70 6.54 14.73
N SER A 75 -5.31 6.61 15.92
CA SER A 75 -4.62 6.37 17.21
C SER A 75 -5.13 5.14 17.97
N VAL A 76 -5.99 4.32 17.35
CA VAL A 76 -6.63 3.18 18.02
C VAL A 76 -5.64 2.02 18.12
N VAL A 77 -5.37 1.57 19.35
CA VAL A 77 -4.51 0.41 19.63
C VAL A 77 -5.31 -0.63 20.42
N PHE A 78 -5.32 -1.87 19.93
CA PHE A 78 -5.90 -3.01 20.65
C PHE A 78 -4.79 -3.71 21.43
N SER A 79 -4.82 -3.57 22.76
CA SER A 79 -3.85 -4.27 23.62
C SER A 79 -4.12 -5.77 23.66
N LEU A 80 -3.06 -6.56 23.76
CA LEU A 80 -3.17 -7.98 24.04
C LEU A 80 -3.88 -8.18 25.40
N PRO A 81 -4.84 -9.12 25.48
CA PRO A 81 -5.41 -9.59 26.74
C PRO A 81 -4.31 -9.96 27.73
N ALA A 82 -4.56 -9.76 29.02
CA ALA A 82 -3.55 -9.97 30.06
C ALA A 82 -2.99 -11.39 30.05
N GLU A 83 -3.84 -12.36 29.69
CA GLU A 83 -3.56 -13.79 29.64
C GLU A 83 -2.61 -14.18 28.49
N LEU A 84 -2.43 -13.30 27.50
CA LEU A 84 -1.57 -13.53 26.32
C LEU A 84 -0.27 -12.69 26.36
N ARG A 85 -0.04 -11.94 27.44
CA ARG A 85 1.21 -11.21 27.63
C ARG A 85 2.26 -12.19 28.11
N ILE A 86 3.22 -12.50 27.24
CA ILE A 86 4.42 -13.25 27.64
C ILE A 86 5.31 -12.28 28.39
N GLU A 87 5.50 -12.48 29.70
CA GLU A 87 6.52 -11.75 30.45
C GLU A 87 7.90 -12.21 29.97
N PRO A 88 8.82 -11.29 29.62
CA PRO A 88 10.19 -11.67 29.35
C PRO A 88 10.87 -12.13 30.65
N ASP A 89 11.64 -13.23 30.58
CA ASP A 89 12.59 -13.66 31.63
C ASP A 89 13.65 -12.57 31.93
#